data_AF-A0A7R8XE97-F1
#
_entry.id   AF-A0A7R8XE97-F1
#
_cell.length_a   1.000
_cell.length_b   1.000
_cell.length_c   1.000
_cell.angle_alpha   90.00
_cell.angle_beta   90.00
_cell.angle_gamma   90.00
#
_symmetry.space_group_name_H-M   'P 1'
#
loop_
_entity.id
_entity.type
_entity.pdbx_description
1 polymer ?
#
loop_
_entity_poly.entity_id
_entity_poly.type
_entity_poly.pdbx_seq_one_letter_code
_entity_poly.pdbx_strand_id
1 'polypeptide(L)'
;MRATAATAVAAAVAAAVAAAATAKTPLLSKEEYERRLERSLQYIEGAAGNTFHCCKEDCHGWCFYGPGLNRFPCPCCNSVNCVNCRAIHDPMNCKEYQAYLVREAEKNEELKQSLNQLQVSS
;
A
#
# COMPACT_ATOMS: atom_id res chain seq x y z
N MET A 1 -33.04 -16.28 6.76
CA MET A 1 -32.93 -14.80 6.71
C MET A 1 -31.55 -14.41 7.24
N ARG A 2 -30.58 -14.14 6.36
CA ARG A 2 -29.26 -13.62 6.74
C ARG A 2 -29.12 -12.24 6.10
N ALA A 3 -29.33 -11.19 6.88
CA ALA A 3 -28.87 -9.87 6.49
C ALA A 3 -27.34 -9.94 6.37
N THR A 4 -26.81 -9.66 5.18
CA THR A 4 -25.38 -9.72 4.92
C THR A 4 -24.68 -8.58 5.65
N ALA A 5 -23.46 -8.82 6.15
CA ALA A 5 -22.68 -7.83 6.92
C ALA A 5 -22.53 -6.46 6.23
N ALA A 6 -22.63 -6.41 4.89
CA ALA A 6 -22.63 -5.19 4.11
C ALA A 6 -23.78 -4.21 4.44
N THR A 7 -24.96 -4.72 4.79
CA THR A 7 -26.14 -3.88 5.13
C THR A 7 -25.98 -3.19 6.48
N ALA A 8 -25.27 -3.81 7.42
CA ALA A 8 -25.03 -3.24 8.75
C ALA A 8 -24.00 -2.09 8.70
N VAL A 9 -22.97 -2.20 7.87
CA VAL A 9 -21.95 -1.16 7.72
C VAL A 9 -22.53 0.08 7.03
N ALA A 10 -23.30 -0.09 5.96
CA ALA A 10 -23.96 1.03 5.28
C ALA A 10 -24.93 1.79 6.22
N ALA A 11 -25.69 1.06 7.04
CA ALA A 11 -26.58 1.65 8.03
C ALA A 11 -25.80 2.38 9.15
N ALA A 12 -24.68 1.83 9.63
CA ALA A 12 -23.83 2.47 10.62
C ALA A 12 -23.14 3.74 10.09
N VAL A 13 -22.67 3.71 8.83
CA VAL A 13 -22.08 4.88 8.17
C VAL A 13 -23.15 5.95 7.95
N ALA A 14 -24.34 5.59 7.46
CA ALA A 14 -25.44 6.53 7.28
C ALA A 14 -25.89 7.17 8.62
N ALA A 15 -25.97 6.38 9.70
CA ALA A 15 -26.28 6.88 11.03
C ALA A 15 -25.18 7.82 11.57
N ALA A 16 -23.90 7.49 11.35
CA ALA A 16 -22.78 8.35 11.75
C ALA A 16 -22.75 9.67 10.96
N VAL A 17 -23.06 9.64 9.66
CA VAL A 17 -23.16 10.82 8.79
C VAL A 17 -24.35 11.70 9.22
N ALA A 18 -25.51 11.10 9.49
CA ALA A 18 -26.68 11.83 9.98
C ALA A 18 -26.43 12.49 11.35
N ALA A 19 -25.77 11.78 12.28
CA ALA A 19 -25.39 12.33 13.58
C ALA A 19 -24.39 13.49 13.44
N ALA A 20 -23.44 13.39 12.51
CA ALA A 20 -22.48 14.46 12.22
C ALA A 20 -23.17 15.70 11.61
N ALA A 21 -24.19 15.53 10.77
CA ALA A 21 -24.93 16.62 10.14
C ALA A 21 -25.75 17.48 11.13
N THR A 22 -26.14 16.91 12.28
CA THR A 22 -26.90 17.63 13.32
C THR A 22 -26.03 18.25 14.42
N ALA A 23 -24.73 17.93 14.45
CA ALA A 23 -23.83 18.45 15.46
C ALA A 23 -23.31 19.84 15.06
N LYS A 24 -23.54 20.86 15.91
CA LYS A 24 -22.84 22.16 15.83
C LYS A 24 -21.37 21.92 16.15
N THR A 25 -20.62 21.47 15.15
CA THR A 25 -19.20 21.21 15.26
C THR A 25 -18.48 22.54 15.25
N PRO A 26 -17.73 22.90 16.31
CA PRO A 26 -16.85 24.06 16.23
C PRO A 26 -15.88 23.84 15.06
N LEU A 27 -15.56 24.91 14.34
CA LEU A 27 -14.49 24.87 13.35
C LEU A 27 -13.21 24.45 14.08
N LEU A 28 -12.67 23.30 13.70
CA LEU A 28 -11.46 22.74 14.28
C LEU A 28 -10.26 23.63 13.95
N SER A 29 -9.27 23.68 14.82
CA SER A 29 -7.96 24.18 14.41
C SER A 29 -7.40 23.29 13.29
N LYS A 30 -6.43 23.81 12.54
CA LYS A 30 -5.76 23.05 11.48
C LYS A 30 -5.17 21.75 12.05
N GLU A 31 -4.50 21.83 13.18
CA GLU A 31 -3.84 20.69 13.85
C GLU A 31 -4.86 19.65 14.33
N GLU A 32 -6.01 20.09 14.83
CA GLU A 32 -7.09 19.20 15.28
C GLU A 32 -7.77 18.49 14.11
N TYR A 33 -7.96 19.21 13.00
CA TYR A 33 -8.49 18.65 11.77
C TYR A 33 -7.55 17.59 11.20
N GLU A 34 -6.25 17.90 11.08
CA GLU A 34 -5.24 16.97 10.57
C GLU A 34 -5.16 15.71 11.44
N ARG A 35 -5.11 15.85 12.77
CA ARG A 35 -5.12 14.71 13.71
C ARG A 35 -6.37 13.84 13.55
N ARG A 36 -7.54 14.46 13.36
CA ARG A 36 -8.80 13.73 13.17
C ARG A 36 -8.84 13.02 11.82
N LEU A 37 -8.33 13.67 10.77
CA LEU A 37 -8.23 13.12 9.43
C LEU A 37 -7.32 11.87 9.44
N GLU A 38 -6.13 11.98 10.02
CA GLU A 38 -5.16 10.87 10.08
C GLU A 38 -5.73 9.65 10.79
N ARG A 39 -6.36 9.84 11.96
CA ARG A 39 -7.05 8.76 12.68
C ARG A 39 -8.17 8.10 11.84
N SER A 40 -8.87 8.89 11.04
CA SER A 40 -9.94 8.36 10.18
C SER A 40 -9.37 7.54 9.04
N LEU A 41 -8.27 8.00 8.42
CA LEU A 41 -7.58 7.26 7.36
C LEU A 41 -7.01 5.93 7.88
N GLN A 42 -6.36 5.93 9.05
CA GLN A 42 -5.85 4.71 9.69
C GLN A 42 -6.96 3.69 9.98
N TYR A 43 -8.12 4.16 10.45
CA TYR A 43 -9.27 3.29 10.68
C TYR A 43 -9.79 2.65 9.40
N ILE A 44 -9.95 3.45 8.33
CA ILE A 44 -10.43 2.98 7.03
C ILE A 44 -9.43 1.99 6.43
N GLU A 45 -8.14 2.31 6.48
CA GLU A 45 -7.07 1.46 5.96
C GLU A 45 -7.05 0.10 6.66
N GLY A 46 -7.10 0.08 7.99
CA GLY A 46 -7.14 -1.15 8.79
C GLY A 46 -8.42 -1.98 8.56
N ALA A 47 -9.54 -1.33 8.24
CA ALA A 47 -10.81 -2.01 8.00
C ALA A 47 -10.95 -2.61 6.59
N ALA A 48 -10.25 -2.07 5.59
CA ALA A 48 -10.51 -2.39 4.19
C ALA A 48 -9.94 -3.73 3.72
N GLY A 49 -8.88 -4.25 4.34
CA GLY A 49 -8.28 -5.55 4.01
C GLY A 49 -7.67 -5.67 2.60
N ASN A 50 -7.93 -4.70 1.71
CA ASN A 50 -7.47 -4.65 0.32
C ASN A 50 -6.70 -3.35 0.03
N THR A 51 -5.81 -2.96 0.93
CA THR A 51 -4.93 -1.80 0.77
C THR A 51 -3.53 -2.20 0.32
N PHE A 52 -2.92 -1.36 -0.51
CA PHE A 52 -1.56 -1.52 -1.01
C PHE A 52 -0.77 -0.24 -0.76
N HIS A 53 0.42 -0.35 -0.17
CA HIS A 53 1.33 0.78 0.06
C HIS A 53 2.39 0.85 -1.03
N CYS A 54 2.74 2.06 -1.40
CA CYS A 54 3.84 2.34 -2.32
C CYS A 54 5.14 1.71 -1.81
N CYS A 55 5.90 1.06 -2.70
CA CYS A 55 7.14 0.38 -2.35
C CYS A 55 8.36 1.31 -2.28
N LYS A 56 8.22 2.59 -2.64
CA LYS A 56 9.30 3.56 -2.57
C LYS A 56 9.61 3.92 -1.12
N GLU A 57 10.89 3.98 -0.78
CA GLU A 57 11.36 4.46 0.53
C GLU A 57 10.83 5.87 0.84
N ASP A 58 10.47 6.08 2.12
CA ASP A 58 9.87 7.30 2.67
C ASP A 58 8.59 7.78 1.96
N CYS A 59 7.85 6.86 1.33
CA CYS A 59 6.57 7.18 0.68
C CYS A 59 5.37 6.64 1.47
N HIS A 60 4.47 7.54 1.84
CA HIS A 60 3.23 7.22 2.55
C HIS A 60 2.03 7.03 1.63
N GLY A 61 2.26 6.94 0.31
CA GLY A 61 1.20 6.75 -0.68
C GLY A 61 0.63 5.34 -0.61
N TRP A 62 -0.69 5.22 -0.68
CA TRP A 62 -1.39 3.94 -0.68
C TRP A 62 -2.65 4.00 -1.54
N CYS A 63 -3.21 2.84 -1.87
CA CYS A 63 -4.47 2.73 -2.60
C CYS A 63 -5.27 1.49 -2.17
N PHE A 64 -6.57 1.47 -2.49
CA PHE A 64 -7.32 0.23 -2.56
C PHE A 64 -6.98 -0.51 -3.84
N TYR A 65 -6.93 -1.85 -3.79
CA TYR A 65 -6.77 -2.67 -4.98
C TYR A 65 -7.88 -3.72 -5.09
N GLY A 66 -8.07 -4.22 -6.31
CA GLY A 66 -9.08 -5.21 -6.64
C GLY A 66 -8.65 -6.07 -7.82
N PRO A 67 -9.47 -7.07 -8.18
CA PRO A 67 -9.16 -7.98 -9.28
C PRO A 67 -8.90 -7.20 -10.59
N GLY A 68 -7.76 -7.45 -11.23
CA GLY A 68 -7.39 -6.83 -12.50
C GLY A 68 -6.64 -5.50 -12.40
N LEU A 69 -6.47 -4.92 -11.21
CA LEU A 69 -5.66 -3.71 -11.00
C LEU A 69 -4.22 -4.08 -10.62
N ASN A 70 -3.34 -4.09 -11.61
CA ASN A 70 -1.94 -4.49 -11.41
C ASN A 70 -0.99 -3.29 -11.33
N ARG A 71 -1.39 -2.11 -11.83
CA ARG A 71 -0.55 -0.90 -11.83
C ARG A 71 -1.16 0.16 -10.93
N PHE A 72 -0.34 0.70 -10.04
CA PHE A 72 -0.67 1.80 -9.14
C PHE A 72 0.31 2.97 -9.35
N PRO A 73 -0.11 4.05 -10.05
CA PRO A 73 0.65 5.29 -10.07
C PRO A 73 0.48 6.01 -8.73
N CYS A 74 1.57 6.12 -7.97
CA CYS A 74 1.52 6.74 -6.65
C CYS A 74 1.33 8.27 -6.76
N PRO A 75 0.32 8.87 -6.12
CA PRO A 75 0.10 10.32 -6.17
C PRO A 75 1.13 11.12 -5.35
N CYS A 76 1.87 10.47 -4.45
CA CYS A 76 2.86 11.13 -3.59
C CYS A 76 4.24 11.25 -4.22
N CYS A 77 4.68 10.22 -4.96
CA CYS A 77 6.04 10.15 -5.52
C CYS A 77 6.10 9.86 -7.03
N ASN A 78 4.94 9.76 -7.68
CA ASN A 78 4.77 9.55 -9.11
C ASN A 78 5.36 8.24 -9.66
N SER A 79 5.83 7.34 -8.78
CA SER A 79 6.33 6.03 -9.16
C SER A 79 5.18 5.08 -9.50
N VAL A 80 5.36 4.28 -10.55
CA VAL A 80 4.39 3.26 -10.96
C VAL A 80 4.72 1.94 -10.26
N ASN A 81 3.89 1.59 -9.30
CA ASN A 81 3.99 0.35 -8.54
C ASN A 81 3.24 -0.77 -9.25
N CYS A 82 3.77 -1.99 -9.15
CA CYS A 82 3.07 -3.21 -9.53
C CYS A 82 2.48 -3.86 -8.28
N VAL A 83 1.15 -3.91 -8.19
CA VAL A 83 0.43 -4.49 -7.05
C VAL A 83 0.67 -5.99 -6.95
N ASN A 84 0.76 -6.70 -8.08
CA ASN A 84 1.00 -8.14 -8.11
C ASN A 84 2.41 -8.52 -7.67
N CYS A 85 3.42 -7.80 -8.17
CA CYS A 85 4.81 -8.04 -7.81
C CYS A 85 5.20 -7.40 -6.48
N ARG A 86 4.34 -6.52 -5.93
CA ARG A 86 4.63 -5.69 -4.75
C ARG A 86 5.98 -4.98 -4.86
N ALA A 87 6.22 -4.36 -6.02
CA ALA A 87 7.48 -3.71 -6.35
C ALA A 87 7.29 -2.57 -7.37
N ILE A 88 8.28 -1.69 -7.47
CA ILE A 88 8.38 -0.69 -8.52
C ILE A 88 9.38 -1.21 -9.55
N HIS A 89 8.92 -1.49 -10.77
CA HIS A 89 9.75 -2.11 -11.81
C HIS A 89 9.47 -1.58 -13.22
N ASP A 90 8.99 -0.34 -13.36
CA ASP A 90 8.82 0.29 -14.67
C ASP A 90 10.21 0.68 -15.25
N PRO A 91 10.48 0.47 -16.57
CA PRO A 91 9.56 0.07 -17.64
C PRO A 91 9.40 -1.45 -17.85
N MET A 92 10.02 -2.31 -17.02
CA MET A 92 9.95 -3.77 -17.20
C MET A 92 8.52 -4.30 -16.97
N ASN A 93 8.14 -5.31 -17.74
CA ASN A 93 6.92 -6.08 -17.42
C ASN A 93 7.17 -7.09 -16.28
N CYS A 94 6.11 -7.71 -15.76
CA CYS A 94 6.22 -8.63 -14.62
C CYS A 94 7.16 -9.82 -14.91
N LYS A 95 7.17 -10.36 -16.14
CA LYS A 95 8.01 -11.50 -16.50
C LYS A 95 9.49 -11.11 -16.56
N GLU A 96 9.78 -9.96 -17.16
CA GLU A 96 11.14 -9.41 -17.23
C GLU A 96 11.69 -9.11 -15.84
N TYR A 97 10.88 -8.50 -14.98
CA TYR A 97 11.25 -8.23 -13.60
C TYR A 97 11.53 -9.51 -12.81
N GLN A 98 10.67 -10.54 -12.94
CA GLN A 98 10.91 -11.84 -12.31
C GLN A 98 12.20 -12.50 -12.81
N ALA A 99 12.46 -12.47 -14.12
CA ALA A 99 13.69 -13.00 -14.69
C ALA A 99 14.94 -12.20 -14.25
N TYR A 100 14.80 -10.89 -14.06
CA TYR A 100 15.85 -10.05 -13.47
C TYR A 100 16.16 -10.50 -12.03
N LEU A 101 15.15 -10.70 -11.18
CA LEU A 101 15.34 -11.16 -9.81
C LEU A 101 16.04 -12.51 -9.72
N VAL A 102 15.69 -13.47 -10.59
CA VAL A 102 16.35 -14.79 -10.64
C VAL A 102 17.84 -14.63 -10.95
N ARG A 103 18.19 -13.88 -11.99
CA ARG A 103 19.60 -13.65 -12.37
C ARG A 103 20.37 -12.93 -11.26
N GLU A 104 19.73 -12.00 -10.57
CA GLU A 104 20.38 -11.27 -9.48
C GLU A 104 20.59 -12.14 -8.24
N ALA A 105 19.65 -13.07 -7.96
CA ALA A 105 19.82 -14.06 -6.91
C ALA A 105 20.97 -15.03 -7.21
N GLU A 106 21.11 -15.50 -8.45
CA GLU A 106 22.22 -16.35 -8.89
C GLU A 106 23.57 -15.64 -8.73
N LYS A 107 23.67 -14.39 -9.20
CA LYS A 107 24.88 -13.57 -9.02
C LYS A 107 25.24 -13.36 -7.57
N ASN A 108 24.26 -13.21 -6.67
CA ASN A 108 24.55 -13.06 -5.24
C ASN A 108 25.17 -14.32 -4.64
N GLU A 109 24.77 -15.51 -5.09
CA GLU A 109 25.43 -16.76 -4.69
C GLU A 109 26.81 -16.92 -5.34
N GLU A 110 26.95 -16.55 -6.62
CA GLU A 110 28.25 -16.53 -7.32
C GLU A 110 29.22 -15.52 -6.72
N LEU A 111 28.74 -14.35 -6.29
CA LEU A 111 29.51 -13.32 -5.59
C LEU A 111 29.93 -13.81 -4.21
N LYS A 112 29.04 -14.47 -3.44
CA LYS A 112 29.42 -15.12 -2.17
C LYS A 112 30.49 -16.20 -2.36
N GLN A 113 30.34 -17.03 -3.39
CA GLN A 113 31.34 -18.07 -3.72
C GLN A 113 32.67 -17.45 -4.13
N SER A 114 32.65 -16.40 -4.96
CA SER A 114 33.84 -15.67 -5.39
C SER A 114 34.53 -14.97 -4.21
N LEU A 115 33.76 -14.38 -3.30
CA LEU A 115 34.27 -13.72 -2.09
C LEU A 115 34.87 -14.74 -1.11
N ASN A 116 34.23 -15.90 -0.95
CA ASN A 116 34.81 -17.01 -0.19
C ASN A 116 36.14 -17.50 -0.80
N GLN A 117 36.22 -17.67 -2.13
CA GLN A 117 37.46 -18.10 -2.79
C GLN A 117 38.61 -17.11 -2.59
N LEU A 118 38.33 -15.80 -2.59
CA LEU A 118 39.35 -14.77 -2.29
C LEU A 118 39.80 -14.80 -0.83
N GLN A 119 38.92 -15.19 0.10
CA GLN A 119 39.20 -15.28 1.53
C GLN A 119 39.97 -16.54 1.94
N VAL A 120 39.95 -17.64 1.16
CA VAL A 120 40.74 -18.86 1.46
C VAL A 120 42.19 -18.76 0.96
N SER A 121 42.50 -17.78 0.12
CA SER A 121 43.84 -17.52 -0.41
C SER A 121 44.67 -16.50 0.39
N SER A 122 44.27 -16.23 1.65
CA SER A 122 45.03 -15.41 2.62
C SER A 122 45.50 -16.24 3.81
#